data_AF-A0A0L9TT00-F1
#
_entry.id   AF-A0A0L9TT00-F1
#
_cell.length_a   1.000
_cell.length_b   1.000
_cell.length_c   1.000
_cell.angle_alpha   90.00
_cell.angle_beta   90.00
_cell.angle_gamma   90.00
#
_symmetry.space_group_name_H-M   'P 1'
#
loop_
_entity.id
_entity.type
_entity.pdbx_description
1 polymer ?
#
loop_
_entity_poly.entity_id
_entity_poly.type
_entity_poly.pdbx_seq_one_letter_code
_entity_poly.pdbx_strand_id
1 'polypeptide(L)'
;MYCSSSFMTLSLVGAPPEVVARLEEACASSAVTMAGGTARIGEDPALDQFMEAYCEMLIKYEQELSKPFKDAMLFLQRIECQFKSLTISSSDTACNEGGDRNGSSEEIDVQNNIIDPQAEDQELKGQLLRKYRGYLGSLKQEFTKKRKKGKLPKEARQQLLDWWSRHYKWPYPSESQKLALAESTGLDQKQINNWFINQRKRHWKPSEDMQFVVVDPNHPHYYMENVLANPFPDLSHTML
;
A
#
# COMPACT_ATOMS: atom_id res chain seq x y z
N MET A 1 37.33 7.92 8.78
CA MET A 1 36.91 8.65 10.01
C MET A 1 35.40 8.91 10.09
N TYR A 2 34.58 8.72 9.05
CA TYR A 2 33.13 8.93 9.13
C TYR A 2 32.31 7.67 9.48
N CYS A 3 32.85 6.46 9.27
CA CYS A 3 32.12 5.22 9.54
C CYS A 3 31.97 4.88 11.04
N SER A 4 32.80 5.48 11.91
CA SER A 4 32.71 5.28 13.36
C SER A 4 31.54 6.03 13.99
N SER A 5 31.12 7.16 13.40
CA SER A 5 30.04 7.98 13.95
C SER A 5 28.67 7.36 13.70
N SER A 6 28.48 6.76 12.51
CA SER A 6 27.20 6.19 12.08
C SER A 6 26.86 4.89 12.83
N PHE A 7 27.87 4.05 13.09
CA PHE A 7 27.68 2.80 13.83
C PHE A 7 27.38 3.05 15.32
N MET A 8 27.98 4.08 15.92
CA MET A 8 27.70 4.46 17.31
C MET A 8 26.29 5.04 17.49
N THR A 9 25.75 5.77 16.51
CA THR A 9 24.38 6.30 16.59
C THR A 9 23.29 5.25 16.44
N LEU A 10 23.57 4.12 15.78
CA LEU A 10 22.59 3.05 15.54
C LEU A 10 22.41 2.08 16.72
N SER A 11 23.37 2.03 17.66
CA SER A 11 23.32 1.13 18.82
C SER A 11 22.77 1.81 20.10
N LEU A 12 22.38 3.08 20.02
CA LEU A 12 22.02 3.91 21.18
C LEU A 12 20.51 4.22 21.31
N VAL A 13 19.66 3.56 20.52
CA VAL A 13 18.21 3.70 20.66
C VAL A 13 17.70 2.72 21.71
N GLY A 14 17.51 3.20 22.95
CA GLY A 14 16.78 2.50 24.00
C GLY A 14 17.62 1.73 25.03
N ALA A 15 18.95 1.84 25.01
CA ALA A 15 19.81 1.21 26.01
C ALA A 15 19.82 1.99 27.35
N PRO A 16 19.82 1.33 28.52
CA PRO A 16 19.96 2.00 29.81
C PRO A 16 21.28 2.80 29.88
N PRO A 17 21.30 3.98 30.52
CA PRO A 17 22.46 4.88 30.51
C PRO A 17 23.74 4.24 31.07
N GLU A 18 23.60 3.27 31.96
CA GLU A 18 24.72 2.50 32.52
C GLU A 18 25.38 1.55 31.50
N VAL A 19 24.60 1.01 30.56
CA VAL A 19 25.10 0.14 29.48
C VAL A 19 25.82 0.97 28.42
N VAL A 20 25.33 2.18 28.13
CA VAL A 20 25.97 3.13 27.21
C VAL A 20 27.35 3.54 27.75
N ALA A 21 27.44 3.94 29.02
CA ALA A 21 28.71 4.34 29.64
C ALA A 21 29.75 3.20 29.64
N ARG A 22 29.30 1.96 29.90
CA ARG A 22 30.16 0.76 29.85
C ARG A 22 30.67 0.48 28.44
N LEU A 23 29.86 0.73 27.41
CA LEU A 23 30.24 0.53 26.01
C LEU A 23 31.25 1.59 25.53
N GLU A 24 31.06 2.83 25.96
CA GLU A 24 31.98 3.94 25.68
C GLU A 24 33.35 3.71 26.33
N GLU A 25 33.39 3.26 27.59
CA GLU A 25 34.62 2.91 28.30
C GLU A 25 35.36 1.72 27.65
N ALA A 26 34.62 0.70 27.18
CA ALA A 26 35.19 -0.43 26.45
C ALA A 26 35.75 -0.02 25.08
N CYS A 27 35.10 0.90 24.37
CA CYS A 27 35.60 1.43 23.10
C CYS A 27 36.84 2.31 23.28
N ALA A 28 36.86 3.15 24.32
CA ALA A 28 38.02 3.97 24.67
C ALA A 28 39.23 3.09 25.04
N SER A 29 39.00 1.98 25.75
CA SER A 29 40.04 1.00 26.10
C SER A 29 40.52 0.20 24.88
N SER A 30 39.64 -0.10 23.93
CA SER A 30 39.99 -0.82 22.70
C SER A 30 40.84 0.03 21.74
N ALA A 31 40.60 1.35 21.67
CA ALA A 31 41.37 2.28 20.84
C ALA A 31 42.87 2.34 21.20
N VAL A 32 43.23 2.12 22.48
CA VAL A 32 44.62 2.12 22.95
C VAL A 32 45.37 0.81 22.58
N THR A 33 44.64 -0.26 22.28
CA THR A 33 45.21 -1.61 22.02
C THR A 33 45.44 -1.88 20.52
N MET A 34 45.04 -0.97 19.62
CA MET A 34 45.09 -1.15 18.16
C MET A 34 46.44 -0.83 17.51
N ALA A 35 47.53 -0.67 18.28
CA ALA A 35 48.87 -0.45 17.74
C ALA A 35 49.54 -1.73 17.16
N GLY A 36 48.92 -2.91 17.30
CA GLY A 36 49.49 -4.15 16.81
C GLY A 36 48.44 -5.21 16.50
N GLY A 37 47.81 -5.11 15.33
CA GLY A 37 46.86 -6.13 14.89
C GLY A 37 46.18 -5.74 13.59
N THR A 38 46.65 -6.32 12.49
CA THR A 38 46.07 -6.20 11.15
C THR A 38 44.70 -6.86 11.08
N ALA A 39 43.66 -6.16 11.53
CA ALA A 39 42.28 -6.47 11.21
C ALA A 39 41.57 -5.16 10.87
N ARG A 40 41.78 -4.68 9.64
CA ARG A 40 41.08 -3.50 9.12
C ARG A 40 39.65 -3.92 8.78
N ILE A 41 38.75 -3.72 9.73
CA ILE A 41 37.31 -3.72 9.47
C ILE A 41 37.03 -2.46 8.65
N GLY A 42 36.62 -2.62 7.38
CA GLY A 42 36.23 -1.52 6.49
C GLY A 42 37.13 -1.28 5.26
N GLU A 43 37.61 -2.34 4.59
CA GLU A 43 38.30 -2.23 3.28
C GLU A 43 37.50 -2.87 2.13
N ASP A 44 36.17 -2.88 2.21
CA ASP A 44 35.31 -3.28 1.07
C ASP A 44 34.50 -2.08 0.53
N PRO A 45 35.09 -1.28 -0.38
CA PRO A 45 34.40 -0.16 -1.01
C PRO A 45 33.12 -0.55 -1.75
N ALA A 46 33.02 -1.80 -2.21
CA ALA A 46 31.83 -2.29 -2.90
C ALA A 46 30.67 -2.51 -1.92
N LEU A 47 30.97 -3.02 -0.72
CA LEU A 47 29.99 -3.13 0.35
C LEU A 47 29.57 -1.73 0.85
N ASP A 48 30.50 -0.81 1.01
CA ASP A 48 30.19 0.56 1.43
C ASP A 48 29.25 1.26 0.43
N GLN A 49 29.55 1.16 -0.87
CA GLN A 49 28.68 1.70 -1.92
C GLN A 49 27.30 1.03 -1.94
N PHE A 50 27.23 -0.28 -1.70
CA PHE A 50 25.95 -0.99 -1.59
C PHE A 50 25.15 -0.52 -0.37
N MET A 51 25.80 -0.38 0.78
CA MET A 51 25.17 0.09 2.01
C MET A 51 24.68 1.54 1.86
N GLU A 52 25.43 2.41 1.19
CA GLU A 52 25.01 3.77 0.85
C GLU A 52 23.76 3.77 -0.03
N ALA A 53 23.78 3.01 -1.14
CA ALA A 53 22.63 2.90 -2.04
C ALA A 53 21.38 2.33 -1.34
N TYR A 54 21.57 1.37 -0.43
CA TYR A 54 20.51 0.80 0.39
C TYR A 54 19.93 1.83 1.38
N CYS A 55 20.79 2.61 2.04
CA CYS A 55 20.36 3.69 2.93
C CYS A 55 19.57 4.77 2.17
N GLU A 56 20.04 5.18 0.99
CA GLU A 56 19.33 6.13 0.12
C GLU A 56 17.95 5.60 -0.29
N MET A 57 17.87 4.32 -0.65
CA MET A 57 16.61 3.65 -0.98
C MET A 57 15.63 3.69 0.20
N LEU A 58 16.10 3.39 1.42
CA LEU A 58 15.26 3.43 2.62
C LEU A 58 14.76 4.86 2.92
N ILE A 59 15.62 5.86 2.80
CA ILE A 59 15.23 7.27 2.98
C ILE A 59 14.15 7.66 1.96
N LYS A 60 14.30 7.21 0.71
CA LYS A 60 13.30 7.48 -0.33
C LYS A 60 11.96 6.81 -0.01
N TYR A 61 11.97 5.55 0.44
CA TYR A 61 10.76 4.87 0.88
C TYR A 61 10.09 5.57 2.08
N GLU A 62 10.87 6.04 3.05
CA GLU A 62 10.37 6.83 4.18
C GLU A 62 9.70 8.13 3.72
N GLN A 63 10.30 8.82 2.76
CA GLN A 63 9.74 10.03 2.16
C GLN A 63 8.43 9.73 1.42
N GLU A 64 8.40 8.67 0.62
CA GLU A 64 7.21 8.24 -0.13
C GLU A 64 6.06 7.82 0.80
N LEU A 65 6.37 7.15 1.92
CA LEU A 65 5.37 6.76 2.93
C LEU A 65 4.89 7.96 3.76
N SER A 66 5.78 8.91 4.10
CA SER A 66 5.43 10.06 4.93
C SER A 66 4.67 11.15 4.17
N LYS A 67 4.83 11.23 2.84
CA LYS A 67 4.19 12.25 2.00
C LYS A 67 2.66 12.23 2.07
N PRO A 68 1.95 11.09 1.86
CA PRO A 68 0.49 11.05 1.99
C PRO A 68 0.00 11.46 3.37
N PHE A 69 0.75 11.12 4.42
CA PHE A 69 0.40 11.48 5.78
C PHE A 69 0.53 12.99 6.03
N LYS A 70 1.64 13.60 5.58
CA LYS A 70 1.83 15.06 5.64
C LYS A 70 0.77 15.80 4.85
N ASP A 71 0.47 15.35 3.63
CA ASP A 71 -0.56 15.93 2.77
C ASP A 71 -1.95 15.85 3.44
N ALA A 72 -2.27 14.70 4.05
CA ALA A 72 -3.52 14.51 4.78
C ALA A 72 -3.61 15.40 6.04
N MET A 73 -2.53 15.52 6.82
CA MET A 73 -2.49 16.42 7.98
C MET A 73 -2.71 17.88 7.58
N LEU A 74 -2.02 18.34 6.52
CA LEU A 74 -2.20 19.70 6.01
C LEU A 74 -3.63 19.94 5.50
N PHE A 75 -4.23 18.95 4.84
CA PHE A 75 -5.61 19.01 4.40
C PHE A 75 -6.58 19.13 5.58
N LEU A 76 -6.42 18.30 6.62
CA LEU A 76 -7.24 18.36 7.83
C LEU A 76 -7.07 19.68 8.56
N GLN A 77 -5.84 20.16 8.73
CA GLN A 77 -5.55 21.45 9.35
C GLN A 77 -6.21 22.60 8.58
N ARG A 78 -6.21 22.55 7.24
CA ARG A 78 -6.92 23.53 6.40
C ARG A 78 -8.43 23.50 6.65
N ILE A 79 -9.03 22.31 6.73
CA ILE A 79 -10.46 22.17 7.05
C ILE A 79 -10.77 22.70 8.45
N GLU A 80 -9.94 22.37 9.44
CA GLU A 80 -10.10 22.87 10.80
C GLU A 80 -10.04 24.40 10.88
N CYS A 81 -9.12 25.03 10.14
CA CYS A 81 -9.04 26.49 10.06
C CYS A 81 -10.31 27.09 9.43
N GLN A 82 -10.85 26.48 8.37
CA GLN A 82 -12.12 26.94 7.79
C GLN A 82 -13.27 26.81 8.79
N PHE A 83 -13.32 25.71 9.56
CA PHE A 83 -14.34 25.53 10.58
C PHE A 83 -14.21 26.53 11.73
N LYS A 84 -12.99 26.80 12.21
CA LYS A 84 -12.72 27.82 13.24
C LYS A 84 -13.15 29.21 12.79
N SER A 85 -12.94 29.55 11.52
CA SER A 85 -13.42 30.82 10.94
C SER A 85 -14.95 30.92 10.96
N LEU A 86 -15.66 29.85 10.60
CA LEU A 86 -17.12 29.80 10.64
C LEU A 86 -17.68 29.88 12.07
N THR A 87 -16.99 29.24 13.02
CA THR A 87 -17.41 29.22 14.43
C THR A 87 -17.22 30.58 15.11
N ILE A 88 -16.14 31.32 14.81
CA ILE A 88 -15.95 32.68 15.33
C ILE A 88 -16.99 33.65 14.76
N SER A 89 -17.37 33.50 13.48
CA SER A 89 -18.48 34.27 12.89
C SER A 89 -19.86 33.93 13.48
N SER A 90 -19.99 32.82 14.22
CA SER A 90 -21.28 32.39 14.82
C SER A 90 -21.43 32.77 16.29
N SER A 91 -20.42 33.39 16.93
CA SER A 91 -20.46 33.71 18.37
C SER A 91 -20.92 35.13 18.73
N ASP A 92 -21.24 36.01 17.77
CA ASP A 92 -21.79 37.34 18.09
C ASP A 92 -23.32 37.43 18.13
N THR A 93 -24.03 36.29 18.06
CA THR A 93 -25.48 36.23 18.30
C THR A 93 -25.80 35.30 19.47
N ALA A 94 -25.43 35.73 20.68
CA ALA A 94 -25.97 35.19 21.91
C ALA A 94 -26.57 36.31 22.77
N CYS A 95 -27.90 36.41 22.69
CA CYS A 95 -28.82 36.68 23.79
C CYS A 95 -28.58 37.96 24.63
N ASN A 96 -29.42 38.98 24.40
CA ASN A 96 -29.94 39.77 25.51
C ASN A 96 -31.43 40.07 25.28
N GLU A 97 -32.30 39.28 25.89
CA GLU A 97 -33.72 39.59 26.06
C GLU A 97 -33.92 40.47 27.29
N GLY A 98 -34.77 41.49 27.17
CA GLY A 98 -35.59 42.00 28.26
C GLY A 98 -35.38 43.47 28.65
N GLY A 99 -36.35 44.33 28.30
CA GLY A 99 -36.55 45.62 28.98
C GLY A 99 -37.23 46.71 28.14
N ASP A 100 -38.48 47.03 28.49
CA ASP A 100 -39.36 48.04 27.89
C ASP A 100 -38.77 49.47 27.71
N ARG A 101 -39.26 50.17 26.67
CA ARG A 101 -39.75 51.58 26.65
C ARG A 101 -39.27 52.45 25.47
N ASN A 102 -40.24 52.83 24.63
CA ASN A 102 -40.50 54.17 24.07
C ASN A 102 -39.32 55.14 23.80
N GLY A 103 -39.07 55.44 22.52
CA GLY A 103 -38.25 56.59 22.12
C GLY A 103 -38.19 56.79 20.60
N SER A 104 -38.93 57.79 20.11
CA SER A 104 -38.87 58.39 18.77
C SER A 104 -37.47 58.89 18.39
N SER A 105 -37.07 58.82 17.11
CA SER A 105 -36.49 59.95 16.32
C SER A 105 -35.71 59.48 15.08
N GLU A 106 -36.23 59.87 13.91
CA GLU A 106 -35.59 60.35 12.66
C GLU A 106 -34.27 59.73 12.11
N GLU A 107 -34.40 59.20 10.88
CA GLU A 107 -33.54 59.28 9.68
C GLU A 107 -32.01 59.44 9.81
N ILE A 108 -31.23 58.61 9.09
CA ILE A 108 -30.17 59.01 8.14
C ILE A 108 -29.72 57.79 7.31
N ASP A 109 -29.85 57.94 6.00
CA ASP A 109 -29.29 57.11 4.93
C ASP A 109 -27.75 57.25 4.87
N VAL A 110 -27.03 56.14 5.00
CA VAL A 110 -25.68 56.01 4.44
C VAL A 110 -25.52 54.61 3.85
N GLN A 111 -25.85 54.50 2.57
CA GLN A 111 -25.29 53.55 1.62
C GLN A 111 -23.83 53.20 1.92
N ASN A 112 -23.57 51.98 2.43
CA ASN A 112 -22.28 51.33 2.32
C ASN A 112 -22.50 49.87 1.91
N ASN A 113 -22.28 49.60 0.63
CA ASN A 113 -22.23 48.28 0.04
C ASN A 113 -21.07 47.48 0.67
N ILE A 114 -21.31 46.78 1.76
CA ILE A 114 -20.48 45.64 2.15
C ILE A 114 -21.09 44.44 1.44
N ILE A 115 -20.67 44.23 0.19
CA ILE A 115 -20.95 43.00 -0.54
C ILE A 115 -20.29 41.88 0.24
N ASP A 116 -21.09 41.05 0.91
CA ASP A 116 -20.65 39.86 1.60
C ASP A 116 -20.07 38.87 0.57
N PRO A 117 -18.74 38.66 0.52
CA PRO A 117 -18.11 37.75 -0.44
C PRO A 117 -18.59 36.30 -0.27
N GLN A 118 -19.17 35.97 0.88
CA GLN A 118 -19.66 34.65 1.23
C GLN A 118 -21.10 34.42 0.74
N ALA A 119 -21.91 35.48 0.62
CA ALA A 119 -23.24 35.42 0.03
C ALA A 119 -23.17 35.10 -1.47
N GLU A 120 -22.21 35.70 -2.18
CA GLU A 120 -21.97 35.42 -3.60
C GLU A 120 -21.50 33.97 -3.84
N ASP A 121 -20.65 33.43 -2.96
CA ASP A 121 -20.16 32.04 -3.08
C ASP A 121 -21.27 31.00 -2.76
N GLN A 122 -22.13 31.30 -1.79
CA GLN A 122 -23.31 30.48 -1.51
C GLN A 122 -24.32 30.51 -2.66
N GLU A 123 -24.50 31.69 -3.28
CA GLU A 123 -25.35 31.83 -4.45
C GLU A 123 -24.77 31.08 -5.65
N LEU A 124 -23.47 31.23 -5.91
CA LEU A 124 -22.76 30.53 -6.98
C LEU A 124 -22.83 29.01 -6.79
N LYS A 125 -22.63 28.51 -5.57
CA LYS A 125 -22.81 27.10 -5.23
C LYS A 125 -24.25 26.63 -5.46
N GLY A 126 -25.23 27.43 -5.08
CA GLY A 126 -26.65 27.17 -5.33
C GLY A 126 -26.98 27.12 -6.82
N GLN A 127 -26.43 28.04 -7.61
CA GLN A 127 -26.56 28.10 -9.06
C GLN A 127 -25.88 26.90 -9.73
N LEU A 128 -24.67 26.52 -9.33
CA LEU A 128 -23.98 25.34 -9.83
C LEU A 128 -24.75 24.06 -9.50
N LEU A 129 -25.17 23.87 -8.25
CA LEU A 129 -25.97 22.71 -7.87
C LEU A 129 -27.26 22.64 -8.67
N ARG A 130 -27.97 23.76 -8.86
CA ARG A 130 -29.20 23.81 -9.66
C ARG A 130 -28.94 23.46 -11.13
N LYS A 131 -27.87 23.98 -11.72
CA LYS A 131 -27.47 23.74 -13.12
C LYS A 131 -27.04 22.29 -13.35
N TYR A 132 -26.30 21.71 -12.42
CA TYR A 132 -25.71 20.37 -12.57
C TYR A 132 -26.45 19.26 -11.83
N ARG A 133 -27.54 19.53 -11.08
CA ARG A 133 -28.28 18.50 -10.31
C ARG A 133 -28.67 17.28 -11.14
N GLY A 134 -29.10 17.50 -12.39
CA GLY A 134 -29.53 16.43 -13.29
C GLY A 134 -28.35 15.59 -13.77
N TYR A 135 -27.24 16.24 -14.11
CA TYR A 135 -25.99 15.59 -14.51
C TYR A 135 -25.38 14.80 -13.35
N LEU A 136 -25.33 15.39 -12.14
CA LEU A 136 -24.84 14.71 -10.93
C LEU A 136 -25.73 13.51 -10.57
N GLY A 137 -27.05 13.64 -10.73
CA GLY A 137 -27.99 12.53 -10.55
C GLY A 137 -27.78 11.40 -11.55
N SER A 138 -27.63 11.73 -12.84
CA SER A 138 -27.33 10.77 -13.91
C SER A 138 -25.98 10.10 -13.71
N LEU A 139 -24.95 10.86 -13.40
CA LEU A 139 -23.59 10.36 -13.14
C LEU A 139 -23.57 9.42 -11.94
N LYS A 140 -24.23 9.80 -10.84
CA LYS A 140 -24.41 8.92 -9.67
C LYS A 140 -25.18 7.66 -10.03
N GLN A 141 -26.18 7.75 -10.91
CA GLN A 141 -26.92 6.58 -11.39
C GLN A 141 -26.03 5.66 -12.24
N GLU A 142 -25.20 6.19 -13.15
CA GLU A 142 -24.24 5.40 -13.92
C GLU A 142 -23.24 4.67 -13.02
N PHE A 143 -22.69 5.34 -11.99
CA PHE A 143 -21.77 4.71 -11.04
C PHE A 143 -22.45 3.71 -10.09
N THR A 144 -23.74 3.90 -9.78
CA THR A 144 -24.49 3.01 -8.87
C THR A 144 -25.21 1.86 -9.58
N LYS A 145 -25.26 1.85 -10.91
CA LYS A 145 -25.68 0.68 -11.72
C LYS A 145 -24.65 -0.44 -11.52
N LYS A 146 -24.76 -1.17 -10.41
CA LYS A 146 -24.13 -2.48 -10.24
C LYS A 146 -24.57 -3.34 -11.42
N ARG A 147 -23.63 -3.70 -12.31
CA ARG A 147 -23.90 -4.50 -13.51
C ARG A 147 -24.69 -5.75 -13.10
N LYS A 148 -25.73 -6.08 -13.88
CA LYS A 148 -26.72 -7.12 -13.56
C LYS A 148 -26.03 -8.39 -13.07
N LYS A 149 -26.32 -8.77 -11.83
CA LYS A 149 -25.86 -9.99 -11.16
C LYS A 149 -26.29 -11.20 -12.00
N GLY A 150 -25.34 -11.94 -12.55
CA GLY A 150 -25.66 -13.27 -13.10
C GLY A 150 -24.63 -13.85 -14.05
N LYS A 151 -23.99 -13.04 -14.89
CA LYS A 151 -22.97 -13.52 -15.85
C LYS A 151 -21.87 -12.49 -16.02
N LEU A 152 -20.61 -12.96 -16.02
CA LEU A 152 -19.46 -12.12 -16.34
C LEU A 152 -19.60 -11.58 -17.79
N PRO A 153 -19.13 -10.34 -18.07
CA PRO A 153 -19.02 -9.81 -19.42
C PRO A 153 -18.32 -10.80 -20.36
N LYS A 154 -18.68 -10.77 -21.66
CA LYS A 154 -18.14 -11.73 -22.63
C LYS A 154 -16.63 -11.56 -22.79
N GLU A 155 -16.19 -10.31 -22.80
CA GLU A 155 -14.81 -9.86 -22.94
C GLU A 155 -13.99 -10.34 -21.75
N ALA A 156 -14.48 -10.10 -20.53
CA ALA A 156 -13.86 -10.57 -19.30
C ALA A 156 -13.75 -12.11 -19.27
N ARG A 157 -14.80 -12.81 -19.71
CA ARG A 157 -14.77 -14.29 -19.80
C ARG A 157 -13.73 -14.77 -20.80
N GLN A 158 -13.58 -14.10 -21.94
CA GLN A 158 -12.63 -14.48 -22.98
C GLN A 158 -11.19 -14.37 -22.46
N GLN A 159 -10.87 -13.30 -21.74
CA GLN A 159 -9.55 -13.13 -21.11
C GLN A 159 -9.27 -14.23 -20.07
N LEU A 160 -10.26 -14.57 -19.24
CA LEU A 160 -10.11 -15.66 -18.26
C LEU A 160 -9.92 -17.02 -18.92
N LEU A 161 -10.62 -17.29 -20.03
CA LEU A 161 -10.47 -18.52 -20.80
C LEU A 161 -9.12 -18.60 -21.52
N ASP A 162 -8.61 -17.48 -22.03
CA ASP A 162 -7.28 -17.40 -22.63
C ASP A 162 -6.20 -17.75 -21.59
N TRP A 163 -6.24 -17.12 -20.41
CA TRP A 163 -5.33 -17.47 -19.32
C TRP A 163 -5.45 -18.95 -18.94
N TRP A 164 -6.68 -19.45 -18.81
CA TRP A 164 -6.97 -20.84 -18.48
C TRP A 164 -6.36 -21.83 -19.48
N SER A 165 -6.49 -21.56 -20.78
CA SER A 165 -5.96 -22.44 -21.82
C SER A 165 -4.43 -22.59 -21.74
N ARG A 166 -3.74 -21.48 -21.44
CA ARG A 166 -2.27 -21.45 -21.27
C ARG A 166 -1.81 -22.20 -20.02
N HIS A 167 -2.65 -22.24 -18.98
CA HIS A 167 -2.34 -22.84 -17.68
C HIS A 167 -3.18 -24.08 -17.37
N TYR A 168 -3.70 -24.78 -18.40
CA TYR A 168 -4.65 -25.87 -18.20
C TYR A 168 -4.09 -27.03 -17.33
N LYS A 169 -2.78 -27.29 -17.42
CA LYS A 169 -2.10 -28.32 -16.61
C LYS A 169 -2.17 -28.01 -15.12
N TRP A 170 -2.02 -26.74 -14.75
CA TRP A 170 -2.03 -26.29 -13.36
C TRP A 170 -2.75 -24.94 -13.21
N PRO A 171 -4.10 -24.94 -13.24
CA PRO A 171 -4.89 -23.72 -13.34
C PRO A 171 -5.10 -23.04 -11.98
N TYR A 172 -3.99 -22.72 -11.31
CA TYR A 172 -3.94 -22.05 -10.02
C TYR A 172 -3.15 -20.73 -10.18
N PRO A 173 -3.82 -19.62 -10.53
CA PRO A 173 -3.13 -18.34 -10.66
C PRO A 173 -2.58 -17.88 -9.30
N SER A 174 -1.39 -17.29 -9.30
CA SER A 174 -0.83 -16.61 -8.13
C SER A 174 -1.66 -15.37 -7.76
N GLU A 175 -1.44 -14.81 -6.56
CA GLU A 175 -2.14 -13.58 -6.17
C GLU A 175 -1.85 -12.41 -7.11
N SER A 176 -0.61 -12.26 -7.57
CA SER A 176 -0.25 -11.23 -8.57
C SER A 176 -0.97 -11.45 -9.91
N GLN A 177 -1.10 -12.69 -10.37
CA GLN A 177 -1.84 -13.01 -11.59
C GLN A 177 -3.35 -12.74 -11.43
N LYS A 178 -3.92 -13.03 -10.26
CA LYS A 178 -5.32 -12.70 -9.96
C LYS A 178 -5.56 -11.20 -9.98
N LEU A 179 -4.63 -10.40 -9.45
CA LEU A 179 -4.70 -8.94 -9.47
C LEU A 179 -4.62 -8.42 -10.91
N ALA A 180 -3.68 -8.90 -11.72
CA ALA A 180 -3.56 -8.52 -13.13
C ALA A 180 -4.82 -8.89 -13.95
N LEU A 181 -5.42 -10.05 -13.67
CA LEU A 181 -6.69 -10.45 -14.29
C LEU A 181 -7.86 -9.57 -13.82
N ALA A 182 -7.91 -9.19 -12.54
CA ALA A 182 -8.93 -8.28 -12.02
C ALA A 182 -8.85 -6.90 -12.71
N GLU A 183 -7.65 -6.35 -12.85
CA GLU A 183 -7.40 -5.07 -13.51
C GLU A 183 -7.80 -5.10 -14.99
N SER A 184 -7.34 -6.10 -15.73
CA SER A 184 -7.62 -6.23 -17.18
C SER A 184 -9.09 -6.53 -17.51
N THR A 185 -9.80 -7.27 -16.64
CA THR A 185 -11.20 -7.67 -16.86
C THR A 185 -12.20 -6.68 -16.25
N GLY A 186 -11.75 -5.78 -15.37
CA GLY A 186 -12.61 -4.91 -14.56
C GLY A 186 -13.50 -5.68 -13.57
N LEU A 187 -13.07 -6.88 -13.15
CA LEU A 187 -13.77 -7.72 -12.19
C LEU A 187 -13.11 -7.65 -10.81
N ASP A 188 -13.91 -7.83 -9.76
CA ASP A 188 -13.37 -7.95 -8.41
C ASP A 188 -12.53 -9.23 -8.27
N GLN A 189 -11.47 -9.20 -7.48
CA GLN A 189 -10.63 -10.38 -7.19
C GLN A 189 -11.46 -11.57 -6.67
N LYS A 190 -12.55 -11.32 -5.93
CA LYS A 190 -13.51 -12.35 -5.51
C LYS A 190 -14.22 -13.01 -6.69
N GLN A 191 -14.59 -12.25 -7.72
CA GLN A 191 -15.20 -12.78 -8.95
C GLN A 191 -14.20 -13.63 -9.74
N ILE A 192 -12.94 -13.18 -9.83
CA ILE A 192 -11.83 -13.94 -10.43
C ILE A 192 -11.65 -15.29 -9.70
N ASN A 193 -11.51 -15.26 -8.38
CA ASN A 193 -11.38 -16.47 -7.55
C ASN A 193 -12.54 -17.44 -7.75
N ASN A 194 -13.77 -16.95 -7.67
CA ASN A 194 -14.97 -17.77 -7.87
C ASN A 194 -15.05 -18.34 -9.28
N TRP A 195 -14.61 -17.61 -10.30
CA TRP A 195 -14.57 -18.11 -11.67
C TRP A 195 -13.60 -19.28 -11.79
N PHE A 196 -12.35 -19.14 -11.32
CA PHE A 196 -11.36 -20.21 -11.38
C PHE A 196 -11.75 -21.46 -10.60
N ILE A 197 -12.35 -21.30 -9.41
CA ILE A 197 -12.89 -22.42 -8.63
C ILE A 197 -13.96 -23.18 -9.43
N ASN A 198 -14.93 -22.45 -9.98
CA ASN A 198 -16.01 -23.07 -10.77
C ASN A 198 -15.50 -23.66 -12.09
N GLN A 199 -14.53 -23.02 -12.73
CA GLN A 199 -13.93 -23.48 -13.98
C GLN A 199 -13.17 -24.79 -13.76
N ARG A 200 -12.34 -24.88 -12.70
CA ARG A 200 -11.71 -26.14 -12.28
C ARG A 200 -12.73 -27.23 -12.02
N LYS A 201 -13.74 -26.95 -11.20
CA LYS A 201 -14.78 -27.92 -10.86
C LYS A 201 -15.51 -28.49 -12.09
N ARG A 202 -15.66 -27.71 -13.16
CA ARG A 202 -16.42 -28.10 -14.37
C ARG A 202 -15.55 -28.69 -15.47
N HIS A 203 -14.30 -28.23 -15.61
CA HIS A 203 -13.52 -28.45 -16.82
C HIS A 203 -12.10 -28.96 -16.57
N TRP A 204 -11.62 -29.02 -15.32
CA TRP A 204 -10.30 -29.55 -15.04
C TRP A 204 -10.38 -31.03 -14.74
N LYS A 205 -9.73 -31.82 -15.58
CA LYS A 205 -9.49 -33.25 -15.36
C LYS A 205 -7.97 -33.42 -15.21
N PRO A 206 -7.47 -33.78 -14.01
CA PRO A 206 -6.08 -34.17 -13.87
C PRO A 206 -5.80 -35.31 -14.85
N SER A 207 -4.74 -35.20 -15.65
CA SER A 207 -4.28 -36.29 -16.51
C SER A 207 -3.95 -37.52 -15.66
N GLU A 208 -3.98 -38.72 -16.23
CA GLU A 208 -3.61 -39.97 -15.52
C GLU A 208 -2.20 -39.88 -14.91
N ASP A 209 -1.27 -39.14 -15.54
CA ASP A 209 0.08 -38.86 -15.01
C ASP A 209 0.11 -38.02 -13.70
N MET A 210 -1.03 -37.46 -13.28
CA MET A 210 -1.19 -36.75 -12.01
C MET A 210 -1.95 -37.56 -10.96
N GLN A 211 -2.46 -38.76 -11.29
CA GLN A 211 -3.13 -39.66 -10.35
C GLN A 211 -2.11 -40.52 -9.58
N PHE A 212 -1.15 -39.92 -8.87
CA PHE A 212 -0.30 -40.72 -7.99
C PHE A 212 0.20 -39.94 -6.77
N VAL A 213 -0.73 -39.37 -6.00
CA VAL A 213 -0.48 -39.02 -4.59
C VAL A 213 -1.75 -39.23 -3.76
N VAL A 214 -2.32 -40.43 -3.80
CA VAL A 214 -3.16 -40.91 -2.70
C VAL A 214 -2.32 -41.92 -1.96
N VAL A 215 -1.77 -41.49 -0.83
CA VAL A 215 -1.12 -42.38 0.13
C VAL A 215 -2.24 -43.23 0.74
N ASP A 216 -2.43 -44.44 0.22
CA ASP A 216 -3.24 -45.46 0.86
C ASP A 216 -2.51 -45.95 2.12
N PRO A 217 -3.10 -45.85 3.33
CA PRO A 217 -2.43 -46.27 4.56
C PRO A 217 -2.11 -47.77 4.64
N ASN A 218 -2.62 -48.60 3.72
CA ASN A 218 -2.56 -50.07 3.82
C ASN A 218 -1.63 -50.77 2.81
N HIS A 219 -0.78 -50.06 2.07
CA HIS A 219 0.25 -50.70 1.23
C HIS A 219 1.66 -50.19 1.56
N PRO A 220 2.40 -50.86 2.46
CA PRO A 220 3.84 -50.68 2.56
C PRO A 220 4.48 -51.44 1.39
N HIS A 221 5.47 -50.82 0.75
CA HIS A 221 6.26 -51.31 -0.39
C HIS A 221 5.67 -51.01 -1.78
N TYR A 222 6.13 -49.90 -2.37
CA TYR A 222 6.81 -49.87 -3.69
C TYR A 222 7.18 -48.41 -4.02
N TYR A 223 8.31 -47.91 -3.51
CA TYR A 223 9.15 -46.89 -4.18
C TYR A 223 10.47 -46.66 -3.41
N MET A 224 11.47 -47.50 -3.65
CA MET A 224 12.88 -47.11 -3.54
C MET A 224 13.66 -47.87 -4.61
N GLU A 225 13.51 -47.46 -5.86
CA GLU A 225 14.51 -47.74 -6.89
C GLU A 225 14.40 -46.67 -7.99
N ASN A 226 15.55 -46.22 -8.49
CA ASN A 226 15.76 -45.11 -9.45
C ASN A 226 15.99 -43.71 -8.90
N VAL A 227 16.67 -43.60 -7.76
CA VAL A 227 17.65 -42.51 -7.57
C VAL A 227 19.02 -43.14 -7.80
N LEU A 228 19.61 -42.89 -8.99
CA LEU A 228 21.03 -42.94 -9.36
C LEU A 228 21.18 -43.29 -10.86
N ALA A 229 20.73 -42.40 -11.74
CA ALA A 229 21.24 -42.36 -13.11
C ALA A 229 22.56 -41.55 -13.09
N ASN A 230 23.69 -42.26 -13.01
CA ASN A 230 25.04 -41.70 -13.17
C ASN A 230 25.21 -41.11 -14.58
N PRO A 231 25.79 -39.90 -14.75
CA PRO A 231 26.02 -39.29 -16.06
C PRO A 231 27.44 -39.50 -16.64
N PHE A 232 28.19 -40.51 -16.21
CA PHE A 232 29.54 -40.78 -16.75
C PHE A 232 29.65 -42.19 -17.34
N PRO A 233 30.00 -42.35 -18.64
CA PRO A 233 30.26 -43.66 -19.22
C PRO A 233 31.65 -44.15 -18.79
N ASP A 234 31.68 -45.30 -18.10
CA ASP A 234 32.88 -46.05 -17.80
C ASP A 234 33.39 -46.72 -19.10
N LEU A 235 34.51 -46.21 -19.61
CA LEU A 235 35.32 -46.86 -20.64
C LEU A 235 36.45 -47.60 -19.94
N SER A 236 36.20 -48.84 -19.54
CA SER A 236 37.27 -49.77 -19.16
C SER A 236 36.92 -51.22 -19.52
N HIS A 237 37.28 -51.65 -20.75
CA HIS A 237 37.94 -52.94 -20.98
C HIS A 237 38.27 -53.23 -22.46
N THR A 238 39.57 -53.22 -22.79
CA THR A 238 40.28 -54.12 -23.73
C THR A 238 41.77 -53.83 -23.55
N MET A 239 42.53 -54.57 -22.74
CA MET A 239 43.24 -55.83 -23.07
C MET A 239 44.00 -55.77 -24.42
N LEU A 240 45.21 -55.20 -24.40
CA LEU A 240 46.51 -55.82 -24.77
C LEU A 240 47.66 -54.84 -24.53
#